data_AF-A0A166D4S2-F1
#
_entry.id   AF-A0A166D4S2-F1
#
_cell.length_a   1.000
_cell.length_b   1.000
_cell.length_c   1.000
_cell.angle_alpha   90.00
_cell.angle_beta   90.00
_cell.angle_gamma   90.00
#
_symmetry.space_group_name_H-M   'P 1'
#
loop_
_entity.id
_entity.type
_entity.pdbx_description
1 polymer ?
#
loop_
_entity_poly.entity_id
_entity_poly.type
_entity_poly.pdbx_seq_one_letter_code
_entity_poly.pdbx_strand_id
1 'polypeptide(L)'
;MPHLQFFPADLREPIPRNNLLALFSDFRGQSSHTILEFLRRRVTDCPEIRVLSVDLTFGLDSDDDSKRWVLPPLLRTIEGFNKLEALRIRFDPHYLPKRSVYDVLKTSVWRSPPTLESVFLSFPRAFPPGEGQWAVESRRDRTSELGWNVITAGDEFQ
;
A
#
# COMPACT_ATOMS: atom_id res chain seq x y z
N MET A 1 -24.08 -10.88 -2.95
CA MET A 1 -23.06 -11.35 -1.99
C MET A 1 -21.73 -10.70 -2.36
N PRO A 2 -20.92 -10.21 -1.41
CA PRO A 2 -19.62 -9.65 -1.73
C PRO A 2 -18.70 -10.77 -2.25
N HIS A 3 -18.23 -10.65 -3.49
CA HIS A 3 -17.31 -11.62 -4.07
C HIS A 3 -15.89 -11.25 -3.66
N LEU A 4 -15.27 -12.08 -2.82
CA LEU A 4 -13.83 -12.07 -2.57
C LEU A 4 -13.17 -12.72 -3.78
N GLN A 5 -12.31 -11.99 -4.50
CA GLN A 5 -11.51 -12.55 -5.59
C GLN A 5 -10.03 -12.38 -5.31
N PHE A 6 -9.31 -13.49 -5.40
CA PHE A 6 -7.86 -13.55 -5.41
C PHE A 6 -7.44 -13.60 -6.87
N PHE A 7 -6.67 -12.62 -7.33
CA PHE A 7 -6.21 -12.62 -8.73
C PHE A 7 -4.91 -13.42 -8.84
N PRO A 8 -4.82 -14.39 -9.77
CA PRO A 8 -3.54 -14.94 -10.17
C PRO A 8 -2.71 -13.87 -10.87
N ALA A 9 -1.39 -14.05 -10.86
CA ALA A 9 -0.37 -13.07 -11.21
C ALA A 9 -0.37 -12.53 -12.67
N ASP A 10 -1.33 -12.92 -13.52
CA ASP A 10 -1.42 -12.36 -14.87
C ASP A 10 -2.14 -11.00 -14.86
N LEU A 11 -1.32 -9.98 -14.59
CA LEU A 11 -1.67 -8.56 -14.48
C LEU A 11 -2.35 -7.96 -15.72
N ARG A 12 -2.39 -8.71 -16.83
CA ARG A 12 -2.93 -8.27 -18.12
C ARG A 12 -4.39 -8.66 -18.33
N GLU A 13 -4.95 -9.57 -17.53
CA GLU A 13 -6.33 -9.99 -17.72
C GLU A 13 -7.32 -8.87 -17.34
N PRO A 14 -8.28 -8.55 -18.24
CA PRO A 14 -9.37 -7.64 -17.91
C PRO A 14 -10.28 -8.31 -16.90
N ILE A 15 -10.37 -7.74 -15.70
CA ILE A 15 -11.33 -8.18 -14.69
C ILE A 15 -12.70 -7.65 -15.13
N PRO A 16 -13.76 -8.49 -15.14
CA PRO A 16 -15.09 -8.00 -15.49
C PRO A 16 -15.49 -6.87 -14.55
N ARG A 17 -16.18 -5.85 -15.07
CA ARG A 17 -16.74 -4.75 -14.26
C ARG A 17 -17.75 -5.31 -13.26
N ASN A 18 -17.24 -5.72 -12.10
CA ASN A 18 -17.98 -6.39 -11.05
C ASN A 18 -17.93 -5.55 -9.78
N ASN A 19 -18.86 -5.80 -8.86
CA ASN A 19 -18.93 -5.22 -7.51
C ASN A 19 -17.84 -5.81 -6.60
N LEU A 20 -16.59 -5.78 -7.04
CA LEU A 20 -15.46 -6.31 -6.31
C LEU A 20 -15.17 -5.38 -5.12
N LEU A 21 -15.38 -5.89 -3.92
CA LEU A 21 -15.21 -5.10 -2.69
C LEU A 21 -13.82 -5.28 -2.08
N ALA A 22 -13.14 -6.38 -2.37
CA ALA A 22 -11.83 -6.67 -1.79
C ALA A 22 -10.88 -7.19 -2.86
N LEU A 23 -9.71 -6.58 -2.94
CA LEU A 23 -8.63 -6.94 -3.85
C LEU A 23 -7.41 -7.37 -3.03
N PHE A 24 -7.05 -8.66 -3.15
CA PHE A 24 -5.83 -9.21 -2.58
C PHE A 24 -4.90 -9.59 -3.71
N SER A 25 -3.66 -9.10 -3.64
CA SER A 25 -2.66 -9.35 -4.64
C SER A 25 -1.32 -9.74 -4.03
N ASP A 26 -0.83 -10.88 -4.49
CA ASP A 26 0.51 -11.39 -4.20
C ASP A 26 1.35 -11.25 -5.48
N PHE A 27 2.01 -10.10 -5.61
CA PHE A 27 2.84 -9.76 -6.77
C PHE A 27 4.32 -9.98 -6.49
N ARG A 28 4.66 -11.04 -5.74
CA ARG A 28 6.06 -11.41 -5.48
C ARG A 28 6.85 -11.50 -6.80
N GLY A 29 7.96 -10.76 -6.86
CA GLY A 29 8.85 -10.73 -8.01
C GLY A 29 8.41 -9.84 -9.18
N GLN A 30 7.28 -9.13 -9.09
CA GLN A 30 6.87 -8.14 -10.08
C GLN A 30 7.50 -6.77 -9.79
N SER A 31 7.78 -6.00 -10.84
CA SER A 31 8.32 -4.64 -10.66
C SER A 31 7.28 -3.70 -10.05
N SER A 32 7.73 -2.73 -9.27
CA SER A 32 6.88 -1.66 -8.72
C SER A 32 6.07 -0.94 -9.81
N HIS A 33 6.69 -0.71 -10.98
CA HIS A 33 6.01 -0.12 -12.14
C HIS A 33 4.82 -0.95 -12.61
N THR A 34 5.00 -2.27 -12.78
CA THR A 34 3.92 -3.17 -13.22
C THR A 34 2.77 -3.20 -12.23
N ILE A 35 3.08 -3.21 -10.93
CA ILE A 35 2.06 -3.20 -9.87
C ILE A 35 1.31 -1.87 -9.87
N LEU A 36 2.00 -0.74 -10.03
CA LEU A 36 1.37 0.59 -10.12
C LEU A 36 0.45 0.70 -11.33
N GLU A 37 0.87 0.23 -12.50
CA GLU A 37 0.02 0.20 -13.68
C GLU A 37 -1.24 -0.64 -13.47
N PHE A 38 -1.09 -1.81 -12.82
CA PHE A 38 -2.24 -2.63 -12.46
C PHE A 38 -3.20 -1.90 -11.54
N LEU A 39 -2.71 -1.30 -10.45
CA LEU A 39 -3.57 -0.56 -9.52
C LEU A 39 -4.30 0.60 -10.21
N ARG A 40 -3.62 1.33 -11.11
CA ARG A 40 -4.24 2.41 -11.91
C ARG A 40 -5.41 1.91 -12.75
N ARG A 41 -5.28 0.75 -13.40
CA ARG A 41 -6.39 0.12 -14.15
C ARG A 41 -7.53 -0.30 -13.22
N ARG A 42 -7.24 -0.72 -12.00
CA ARG A 42 -8.28 -1.13 -11.03
C ARG A 42 -9.08 0.03 -10.47
N VAL A 43 -8.51 1.22 -10.38
CA VAL A 43 -9.26 2.45 -10.05
C VAL A 43 -10.43 2.64 -11.03
N THR A 44 -10.23 2.37 -12.32
CA THR A 44 -11.28 2.53 -13.34
C THR A 44 -12.20 1.32 -13.45
N ASP A 45 -11.64 0.11 -13.35
CA ASP A 45 -12.39 -1.13 -13.61
C ASP A 45 -13.20 -1.60 -12.39
N CYS A 46 -12.76 -1.24 -11.19
CA CYS A 46 -13.28 -1.73 -9.91
C CYS A 46 -13.48 -0.57 -8.90
N PRO A 47 -14.39 0.40 -9.18
CA PRO A 47 -14.59 1.57 -8.33
C PRO A 47 -15.20 1.25 -6.95
N GLU A 48 -15.71 0.03 -6.78
CA GLU A 48 -16.38 -0.45 -5.55
C GLU A 48 -15.42 -1.08 -4.53
N ILE A 49 -14.10 -1.06 -4.78
CA ILE A 49 -13.11 -1.62 -3.85
C ILE A 49 -13.15 -0.88 -2.52
N ARG A 50 -13.36 -1.63 -1.44
CA ARG A 50 -13.35 -1.20 -0.04
C ARG A 50 -12.12 -1.69 0.72
N VAL A 51 -11.57 -2.84 0.32
CA VAL A 51 -10.37 -3.41 0.95
C VAL A 51 -9.32 -3.68 -0.13
N LEU A 52 -8.11 -3.16 0.08
CA LEU A 52 -6.97 -3.36 -0.83
C LEU A 52 -5.80 -3.92 -0.04
N SER A 53 -5.33 -5.11 -0.40
CA SER A 53 -4.08 -5.69 0.11
C SER A 53 -3.12 -5.98 -1.04
N VAL A 54 -1.94 -5.37 -1.00
CA VAL A 54 -0.95 -5.49 -2.08
C VAL A 54 0.42 -5.78 -1.50
N ASP A 55 1.11 -6.75 -2.10
CA ASP A 55 2.52 -6.98 -1.87
C ASP A 55 3.32 -6.20 -2.93
N LEU A 56 4.13 -5.23 -2.51
CA LEU A 56 4.95 -4.37 -3.35
C LEU A 56 6.42 -4.75 -3.24
N THR A 57 7.02 -5.11 -4.37
CA THR A 57 8.46 -5.33 -4.47
C THR A 57 9.12 -4.06 -4.99
N PHE A 58 10.10 -3.51 -4.24
CA PHE A 58 11.00 -2.51 -4.80
C PHE A 58 12.11 -3.25 -5.54
N GLY A 59 12.37 -2.84 -6.79
CA GLY A 59 13.58 -3.27 -7.49
C GLY A 59 14.82 -2.82 -6.73
N LEU A 60 15.99 -3.32 -7.13
CA LEU A 60 17.31 -2.96 -6.55
C LEU A 60 17.69 -1.47 -6.73
N ASP A 61 16.74 -0.63 -7.11
CA ASP A 61 16.95 0.79 -7.40
C ASP A 61 17.12 1.54 -6.07
N SER A 62 17.93 2.60 -6.12
CA SER A 62 18.43 3.30 -4.94
C SER A 62 17.33 3.82 -3.99
N ASP A 63 17.68 4.14 -2.73
CA ASP A 63 16.75 4.78 -1.76
C ASP A 63 16.08 6.03 -2.36
N ASP A 64 16.82 6.80 -3.15
CA ASP A 64 16.30 7.98 -3.84
C ASP A 64 15.28 7.63 -4.93
N ASP A 65 15.48 6.53 -5.66
CA ASP A 65 14.54 6.09 -6.68
C ASP A 65 13.23 5.60 -6.06
N SER A 66 13.32 4.83 -4.98
CA SER A 66 12.14 4.33 -4.26
C SER A 66 11.30 5.46 -3.65
N LYS A 67 11.95 6.47 -3.06
CA LYS A 67 11.30 7.68 -2.52
C LYS A 67 10.61 8.53 -3.59
N ARG A 68 11.23 8.67 -4.76
CA ARG A 68 10.74 9.58 -5.80
C ARG A 68 9.72 8.91 -6.73
N TRP A 69 9.96 7.66 -7.09
CA TRP A 69 9.28 7.02 -8.21
C TRP A 69 8.28 5.94 -7.82
N VAL A 70 8.24 5.53 -6.54
CA VAL A 70 7.32 4.46 -6.11
C VAL A 70 6.32 4.93 -5.07
N LEU A 71 6.76 5.42 -3.90
CA LEU A 71 5.82 5.79 -2.83
C LEU A 71 4.84 6.93 -3.23
N PRO A 72 5.28 8.06 -3.80
CA PRO A 72 4.33 9.12 -4.18
C PRO A 72 3.36 8.68 -5.29
N PRO A 73 3.79 7.99 -6.36
CA PRO A 73 2.86 7.45 -7.36
C PRO A 73 1.89 6.41 -6.81
N LEU A 74 2.32 5.59 -5.85
CA LEU A 74 1.45 4.64 -5.15
C LEU A 74 0.35 5.37 -4.39
N LEU A 75 0.73 6.34 -3.54
CA LEU A 75 -0.20 7.14 -2.75
C LEU A 75 -1.23 7.83 -3.66
N ARG A 76 -0.79 8.49 -4.74
CA ARG A 76 -1.70 9.10 -5.74
C ARG A 76 -2.62 8.09 -6.42
N THR A 77 -2.15 6.88 -6.68
CA THR A 77 -3.00 5.83 -7.26
C THR A 77 -4.07 5.41 -6.26
N ILE A 78 -3.71 5.32 -4.97
CA ILE A 78 -4.65 4.99 -3.89
C ILE A 78 -5.73 6.07 -3.73
N GLU A 79 -5.39 7.35 -3.91
CA GLU A 79 -6.37 8.45 -3.86
C GLU A 79 -7.55 8.24 -4.83
N GLY A 80 -7.35 7.49 -5.91
CA GLY A 80 -8.41 7.17 -6.88
C GLY A 80 -9.47 6.18 -6.37
N PHE A 81 -9.19 5.39 -5.33
CA PHE A 81 -10.17 4.44 -4.79
C PHE A 81 -11.12 5.13 -3.80
N ASN A 82 -12.16 5.78 -4.32
CA ASN A 82 -13.08 6.62 -3.53
C ASN A 82 -13.85 5.88 -2.42
N LYS A 83 -13.99 4.56 -2.51
CA LYS A 83 -14.70 3.72 -1.54
C LYS A 83 -13.78 2.90 -0.63
N LEU A 84 -12.47 3.13 -0.72
CA LEU A 84 -11.48 2.36 0.03
C LEU A 84 -11.57 2.68 1.52
N GLU A 85 -11.83 1.66 2.33
CA GLU A 85 -11.96 1.71 3.79
C GLU A 85 -10.72 1.16 4.50
N ALA A 86 -10.08 0.15 3.91
CA ALA A 86 -8.88 -0.48 4.47
C ALA A 86 -7.82 -0.70 3.40
N LEU A 87 -6.60 -0.26 3.70
CA LEU A 87 -5.42 -0.44 2.86
C LEU A 87 -4.36 -1.23 3.63
N ARG A 88 -3.87 -2.31 3.03
CA ARG A 88 -2.68 -3.02 3.48
C ARG A 88 -1.66 -3.04 2.35
N ILE A 89 -0.45 -2.62 2.66
CA ILE A 89 0.69 -2.75 1.76
C ILE A 89 1.78 -3.49 2.50
N ARG A 90 2.24 -4.59 1.93
CA ARG A 90 3.44 -5.27 2.38
C ARG A 90 4.56 -4.93 1.41
N PHE A 91 5.63 -4.35 1.92
CA PHE A 91 6.81 -4.08 1.12
C PHE A 91 7.76 -5.28 1.18
N ASP A 92 8.32 -5.68 0.05
CA ASP A 92 9.37 -6.71 0.01
C ASP A 92 10.68 -6.14 0.57
N PRO A 93 11.58 -6.95 1.16
CA PRO A 93 12.60 -6.53 2.12
C PRO A 93 13.83 -5.83 1.53
N HIS A 94 13.67 -5.13 0.42
CA HIS A 94 14.78 -4.57 -0.32
C HIS A 94 14.61 -3.03 -0.43
N TYR A 95 15.58 -2.31 0.16
CA TYR A 95 15.95 -0.91 -0.11
C TYR A 95 15.14 0.27 0.42
N LEU A 96 14.18 0.11 1.36
CA LEU A 96 13.49 1.28 1.93
C LEU A 96 13.78 1.49 3.43
N PRO A 97 14.70 2.42 3.78
CA PRO A 97 14.96 2.83 5.15
C PRO A 97 13.71 3.35 5.84
N LYS A 98 13.58 3.07 7.14
CA LYS A 98 12.48 3.56 7.97
C LYS A 98 12.28 5.08 7.89
N ARG A 99 13.39 5.83 7.94
CA ARG A 99 13.39 7.30 7.80
C ARG A 99 12.77 7.77 6.48
N SER A 100 13.02 7.02 5.40
CA SER A 100 12.59 7.35 4.05
C SER A 100 11.09 7.28 3.90
N VAL A 101 10.48 6.22 4.45
CA VAL A 101 9.01 6.10 4.53
C VAL A 101 8.43 7.24 5.34
N TYR A 102 9.01 7.50 6.52
CA TYR A 102 8.52 8.54 7.40
C TYR A 102 8.56 9.93 6.75
N ASP A 103 9.66 10.26 6.11
CA ASP A 103 9.82 11.53 5.39
C ASP A 103 8.76 11.67 4.30
N VAL A 104 8.51 10.62 3.50
CA VAL A 104 7.46 10.65 2.48
C VAL A 104 6.09 10.81 3.13
N LEU A 105 5.73 10.04 4.15
CA LEU A 105 4.41 10.13 4.78
C LEU A 105 4.18 11.51 5.44
N LYS A 106 5.19 12.05 6.12
CA LYS A 106 5.12 13.35 6.80
C LYS A 106 5.10 14.54 5.83
N THR A 107 5.81 14.44 4.71
CA THR A 107 5.87 15.52 3.71
C THR A 107 4.82 15.37 2.60
N SER A 108 4.22 14.18 2.47
CA SER A 108 3.18 13.96 1.47
C SER A 108 1.94 14.76 1.82
N VAL A 109 1.46 15.53 0.84
CA VAL A 109 0.09 16.08 0.85
C VAL A 109 -0.86 14.98 0.37
N TRP A 110 -0.74 13.77 0.92
CA TRP A 110 -1.58 12.65 0.51
C TRP A 110 -3.01 12.93 0.91
N ARG A 111 -3.90 12.97 -0.08
CA ARG A 111 -5.33 13.19 0.11
C ARG A 111 -6.01 11.84 0.19
N SER A 112 -5.88 11.19 1.35
CA SER A 112 -6.48 9.89 1.60
C SER A 112 -7.95 9.86 1.14
N PRO A 113 -8.43 8.75 0.55
CA PRO A 113 -9.85 8.59 0.27
C PRO A 113 -10.72 8.95 1.49
N PRO A 114 -11.89 9.59 1.27
CA PRO A 114 -12.74 10.08 2.36
C PRO A 114 -13.32 8.95 3.19
N THR A 115 -13.35 7.73 2.66
CA THR A 115 -13.83 6.52 3.33
C THR A 115 -12.72 5.74 4.03
N LEU A 116 -11.45 6.13 3.85
CA LEU A 116 -10.31 5.37 4.36
C LEU A 116 -10.23 5.48 5.88
N GLU A 117 -10.45 4.37 6.56
CA GLU A 117 -10.43 4.27 8.02
C GLU A 117 -9.12 3.70 8.55
N SER A 118 -8.45 2.83 7.77
CA SER A 118 -7.23 2.15 8.19
C SER A 118 -6.22 1.96 7.08
N VAL A 119 -4.94 2.15 7.43
CA VAL A 119 -3.78 1.93 6.58
C VAL A 119 -2.77 1.11 7.37
N PHE A 120 -2.28 0.03 6.78
CA PHE A 120 -1.24 -0.79 7.37
C PHE A 120 -0.12 -1.03 6.34
N LEU A 121 1.05 -0.46 6.61
CA LEU A 121 2.27 -0.59 5.82
C LEU A 121 3.22 -1.51 6.58
N SER A 122 3.61 -2.65 6.01
CA SER A 122 4.47 -3.63 6.70
C SER A 122 5.79 -3.87 5.99
N PHE A 123 6.86 -3.99 6.77
CA PHE A 123 8.25 -4.13 6.32
C PHE A 123 8.88 -5.37 7.00
N PRO A 124 8.80 -6.55 6.35
CA PRO A 124 9.12 -7.85 6.93
C PRO A 124 10.63 -8.12 7.09
N ARG A 125 11.50 -7.30 6.50
CA ARG A 125 12.91 -7.17 6.90
C ARG A 125 13.32 -5.72 6.77
N ALA A 126 14.15 -5.23 7.66
CA ALA A 126 14.61 -3.86 7.60
C ALA A 126 15.89 -3.71 6.78
N PHE A 127 16.07 -2.50 6.27
CA PHE A 127 17.30 -2.02 5.70
C PHE A 127 17.64 -0.67 6.37
N PRO A 128 18.86 -0.49 6.92
CA PRO A 128 19.99 -1.41 6.90
C PRO A 128 19.81 -2.66 7.78
N PRO A 129 20.60 -3.73 7.54
CA PRO A 129 20.58 -4.92 8.39
C PRO A 129 20.83 -4.56 9.87
N GLY A 130 19.94 -4.98 10.76
CA GLY A 130 20.01 -4.68 12.20
C GLY A 130 18.79 -3.96 12.75
N GLU A 131 17.98 -3.33 11.90
CA GLU A 131 16.62 -2.93 12.27
C GLU A 131 15.71 -4.18 12.23
N GLY A 132 14.91 -4.40 13.28
CA GLY A 132 13.95 -5.51 13.33
C GLY A 132 12.80 -5.33 12.33
N GLN A 133 11.86 -6.26 12.29
CA GLN A 133 10.61 -6.03 11.55
C GLN A 133 9.90 -4.77 12.06
N TRP A 134 9.24 -4.05 11.16
CA TRP A 134 8.49 -2.86 11.54
C TRP A 134 7.31 -2.62 10.59
N ALA A 135 6.40 -1.77 11.03
CA ALA A 135 5.21 -1.38 10.30
C ALA A 135 4.88 0.09 10.58
N VAL A 136 4.04 0.66 9.73
CA VAL A 136 3.37 1.93 9.98
C VAL A 136 1.88 1.66 9.88
N GLU A 137 1.14 2.02 10.91
CA GLU A 137 -0.30 2.00 10.92
C GLU A 137 -0.82 3.43 10.91
N SER A 138 -1.91 3.68 10.20
CA SER A 138 -2.72 4.86 10.41
C SER A 138 -4.16 4.44 10.56
N ARG A 139 -4.82 5.01 11.56
CA ARG A 139 -6.25 4.84 11.79
C ARG A 139 -6.88 6.22 11.87
N ARG A 140 -8.04 6.37 11.25
CA ARG A 140 -8.80 7.61 11.35
C ARG A 140 -9.49 7.64 12.70
N ASP A 141 -9.08 8.56 13.55
CA ASP A 141 -9.79 8.84 14.79
C ASP A 141 -11.03 9.69 14.52
N ARG A 142 -11.93 9.79 15.50
CA ARG A 142 -13.21 10.53 15.43
C ARG A 142 -13.06 12.00 14.99
N THR A 143 -11.84 12.54 14.95
CA THR A 143 -11.46 13.88 14.50
C THR A 143 -11.23 14.00 12.98
N SER A 144 -11.54 12.97 12.19
CA SER A 144 -11.54 12.96 10.70
C SER A 144 -10.19 12.96 9.99
N GLU A 145 -9.07 13.12 10.71
CA GLU A 145 -7.73 13.07 10.13
C GLU A 145 -7.03 11.72 10.40
N LEU A 146 -6.25 11.25 9.42
CA LEU A 146 -5.41 10.06 9.56
C LEU A 146 -4.12 10.42 10.31
N GLY A 147 -3.93 9.86 11.51
CA GLY A 147 -2.67 9.96 12.26
C GLY A 147 -1.76 8.76 11.97
N TRP A 148 -0.46 8.99 11.74
CA TRP A 148 0.50 7.93 11.46
C TRP A 148 1.20 7.47 12.74
N ASN A 149 1.04 6.19 13.09
CA ASN A 149 1.72 5.51 14.19
C ASN A 149 2.73 4.52 13.62
N VAL A 150 3.98 4.60 14.07
CA VAL A 150 5.02 3.66 13.67
C VAL A 150 5.09 2.56 14.71
N ILE A 151 5.02 1.31 14.26
CA ILE A 151 5.05 0.12 15.11
C ILE A 151 6.35 -0.62 14.82
N THR A 152 7.17 -0.87 15.84
CA THR A 152 8.36 -1.72 15.67
C THR A 152 8.14 -3.08 16.32
N ALA A 153 8.74 -4.14 15.78
CA ALA A 153 8.77 -5.43 16.45
C ALA A 153 9.59 -5.27 17.75
N GLY A 154 8.86 -5.14 18.87
CA GLY A 154 9.38 -4.76 20.19
C GLY A 154 8.42 -3.82 20.93
N ASP A 155 7.65 -3.02 20.20
CA ASP A 155 6.47 -2.32 20.71
C ASP A 155 5.29 -3.29 20.63
N GLU A 156 5.31 -4.32 21.47
CA GLU A 156 4.22 -5.28 21.52
C GLU A 156 2.90 -4.56 21.79
N PHE A 157 1.90 -4.92 20.98
CA PHE A 157 0.49 -4.74 21.23
C PHE A 157 0.19 -4.91 22.74
N GLN A 158 -0.02 -3.80 23.45
CA GLN A 158 -0.68 -3.78 24.75
C GLN A 158 -2.14 -3.39 24.56
#